data_AF-A0A937SYB8-F1
#
_entry.id   AF-A0A937SYB8-F1
#
_cell.length_a   1.000
_cell.length_b   1.000
_cell.length_c   1.000
_cell.angle_alpha   90.00
_cell.angle_beta   90.00
_cell.angle_gamma   90.00
#
_symmetry.space_group_name_H-M   'P 1'
#
loop_
_entity.id
_entity.type
_entity.pdbx_description
1 polymer ?
#
loop_
_entity_poly.entity_id
_entity_poly.type
_entity_poly.pdbx_seq_one_letter_code
_entity_poly.pdbx_strand_id
1 'polypeptide(L)'
;MNTAATNEERCPECGAIVRGEADKCWLCGSSHYPVAELVGPGESPFAERTDAQFSLSTLMLGVTLLAVLFGVFCMAPGAGVVLAVLVVPPFLATCIFTKHRKARGQPMSAVAKLGVFGSTFGIVIVIAFCLVGVVAVAAVAAFFVICVAGAGQ
;
A
#
# COMPACT_ATOMS: atom_id res chain seq x y z
N MET A 1 -3.26 -36.99 25.96
CA MET A 1 -3.09 -36.17 24.75
C MET A 1 -3.25 -34.72 25.20
N ASN A 2 -2.14 -33.97 25.31
CA ASN A 2 -2.15 -32.61 25.85
C ASN A 2 -2.35 -31.61 24.69
N THR A 3 -3.43 -30.84 24.75
CA THR A 3 -3.69 -29.69 23.89
C THR A 3 -2.74 -28.56 24.29
N ALA A 4 -1.67 -28.36 23.51
CA ALA A 4 -0.84 -27.16 23.62
C ALA A 4 -1.68 -25.96 23.16
N ALA A 5 -2.05 -25.08 24.11
CA ALA A 5 -2.67 -23.80 23.78
C ALA A 5 -1.63 -22.96 23.01
N THR A 6 -1.81 -22.82 21.70
CA THR A 6 -1.04 -21.87 20.90
C THR A 6 -1.47 -20.48 21.30
N ASN A 7 -0.62 -19.78 22.06
CA ASN A 7 -0.84 -18.37 22.39
C ASN A 7 -0.73 -17.57 21.09
N GLU A 8 -1.87 -17.22 20.47
CA GLU A 8 -1.90 -16.40 19.26
C GLU A 8 -1.52 -14.97 19.64
N GLU A 9 -0.22 -14.69 19.59
CA GLU A 9 0.28 -13.34 19.76
C GLU A 9 -0.04 -12.51 18.52
N ARG A 10 -0.77 -11.41 18.72
CA ARG A 10 -1.01 -10.42 17.68
C ARG A 10 0.04 -9.34 17.81
N CYS A 11 0.60 -8.94 16.67
CA CYS A 11 1.48 -7.79 16.59
C CYS A 11 0.74 -6.56 17.16
N PRO A 12 1.25 -5.90 18.21
CA PRO A 12 0.57 -4.75 18.80
C PRO A 12 0.46 -3.57 17.84
N GLU A 13 1.28 -3.56 16.78
CA GLU A 13 1.30 -2.49 15.80
C GLU A 13 0.26 -2.65 14.68
N CYS A 14 0.14 -3.86 14.12
CA CYS A 14 -0.71 -4.11 12.94
C CYS A 14 -1.86 -5.08 13.19
N GLY A 15 -1.93 -5.71 14.36
CA GLY A 15 -2.94 -6.70 14.72
C GLY A 15 -2.83 -8.05 14.00
N ALA A 16 -1.82 -8.21 13.12
CA ALA A 16 -1.56 -9.47 12.43
C ALA A 16 -1.06 -10.53 13.41
N ILE A 17 -1.47 -11.78 13.18
CA ILE A 17 -1.04 -12.93 13.98
C ILE A 17 0.44 -13.19 13.68
N VAL A 18 1.27 -13.21 14.72
CA VAL A 18 2.70 -13.48 14.65
C VAL A 18 2.93 -14.93 15.09
N ARG A 19 3.75 -15.67 14.34
CA ARG A 19 4.20 -17.00 14.78
C ARG A 19 5.30 -16.80 15.82
N GLY A 20 5.20 -17.46 16.97
CA GLY A 20 5.98 -17.20 18.19
C GLY A 20 7.50 -17.28 18.12
N GLU A 21 8.10 -17.47 16.94
CA GLU A 21 9.55 -17.46 16.72
C GLU A 21 10.00 -16.44 15.65
N ALA A 22 9.08 -15.62 15.12
CA ALA A 22 9.43 -14.62 14.11
C ALA A 22 10.00 -13.37 14.77
N ASP A 23 11.30 -13.10 14.59
CA ASP A 23 12.00 -11.88 15.04
C ASP A 23 11.35 -10.58 14.51
N LYS A 24 10.54 -10.68 13.47
CA LYS A 24 9.89 -9.56 12.77
C LYS A 24 8.47 -9.96 12.39
N CYS A 25 7.52 -9.03 12.52
CA CYS A 25 6.17 -9.24 11.99
C CYS A 25 6.22 -9.44 10.46
N TRP A 26 5.65 -10.52 9.94
CA TRP A 26 5.65 -10.81 8.50
C TRP A 26 4.89 -9.77 7.67
N LEU A 27 3.93 -9.05 8.29
CA LEU A 27 3.13 -8.05 7.61
C LEU A 27 3.77 -6.66 7.67
N CYS A 28 4.20 -6.21 8.85
CA CYS A 28 4.70 -4.85 9.06
C CYS A 28 6.20 -4.73 9.33
N GLY A 29 6.90 -5.86 9.46
CA GLY A 29 8.34 -5.93 9.68
C GLY A 29 8.83 -5.36 11.01
N SER A 30 7.95 -5.07 11.99
CA SER A 30 8.40 -4.63 13.32
C SER A 30 9.07 -5.78 14.06
N SER A 31 10.24 -5.52 14.64
CA SER A 31 10.85 -6.44 15.60
C SER A 31 10.30 -6.12 16.98
N HIS A 32 9.45 -7.00 17.52
CA HIS A 32 9.01 -6.90 18.90
C HIS A 32 9.85 -7.85 19.74
N TYR A 33 11.03 -7.40 20.14
CA TYR A 33 11.62 -7.91 21.37
C TYR A 33 11.11 -7.02 22.50
N PRO A 34 10.48 -7.57 23.55
CA PRO A 34 10.40 -6.85 24.81
C PRO A 34 11.84 -6.74 25.30
N VAL A 35 12.51 -5.64 24.97
CA VAL A 35 13.70 -5.24 25.69
C VAL A 35 13.20 -5.05 27.11
N ALA A 36 13.60 -5.94 28.01
CA ALA A 36 13.44 -5.76 29.44
C ALA A 36 14.33 -4.57 29.82
N GLU A 37 13.82 -3.38 29.53
CA GLU A 37 14.50 -2.12 29.73
C GLU A 37 14.42 -1.83 31.22
N LEU A 38 15.55 -2.01 31.90
CA LEU A 38 15.76 -1.56 33.26
C LEU A 38 15.46 -0.06 33.32
N VAL A 39 14.29 0.27 33.86
CA VAL A 39 13.78 1.63 34.05
C VAL A 39 14.78 2.43 34.90
N GLY A 40 15.55 3.30 34.25
CA GLY A 40 16.30 4.38 34.90
C GLY A 40 15.39 5.60 35.12
N PRO A 41 15.35 6.20 36.32
CA PRO A 41 14.49 7.34 36.59
C PRO A 41 15.17 8.65 36.15
N GLY A 42 14.58 9.31 35.16
CA GLY A 42 14.77 10.75 34.98
C GLY A 42 15.10 11.17 33.56
N GLU A 43 14.06 11.46 32.77
CA GLU A 43 14.13 12.50 31.74
C GLU A 43 12.73 13.12 31.54
N SER A 44 12.73 14.43 31.32
CA SER A 44 11.66 15.40 31.63
C SER A 44 10.38 15.32 30.77
N PRO A 45 9.21 15.76 31.29
CA PRO A 45 7.90 15.63 30.65
C PRO A 45 7.54 16.70 29.60
N PHE A 46 8.53 17.42 29.04
CA PHE A 46 8.27 18.32 27.90
C PHE A 46 8.27 17.51 26.60
N ALA A 47 7.29 16.61 26.48
CA ALA A 47 6.90 16.03 25.21
C ALA A 47 6.34 17.15 24.33
N GLU A 48 7.17 17.65 23.43
CA GLU A 48 6.82 18.57 22.35
C GLU A 48 5.61 17.98 21.60
N ARG A 49 4.41 18.53 21.90
CA ARG A 49 3.19 18.27 21.12
C ARG A 49 3.40 18.89 19.75
N THR A 50 4.14 18.18 18.90
CA THR A 50 4.01 18.35 17.45
C THR A 50 2.63 17.81 17.12
N ASP A 51 1.65 18.71 17.17
CA ASP A 51 0.32 18.46 16.64
C ASP A 51 0.49 17.76 15.30
N ALA A 52 -0.27 16.68 15.14
CA ALA A 52 -0.33 15.86 13.95
C ALA A 52 -0.88 16.70 12.77
N GLN A 53 -0.14 17.72 12.35
CA GLN A 53 -0.42 18.55 11.20
C GLN A 53 -0.21 17.63 10.00
N PHE A 54 -1.31 17.01 9.58
CA PHE A 54 -1.38 16.33 8.31
C PHE A 54 -0.79 17.29 7.29
N SER A 55 0.36 16.90 6.73
CA SER A 55 1.09 17.74 5.82
C SER A 55 0.12 18.12 4.70
N LEU A 56 -0.15 19.43 4.54
CA LEU A 56 -1.07 20.00 3.55
C LEU A 56 -0.85 19.40 2.16
N SER A 57 0.40 18.99 1.86
CA SER A 57 0.78 18.27 0.67
C SER A 57 0.02 16.95 0.47
N THR A 58 -0.11 16.11 1.50
CA THR A 58 -0.87 14.84 1.41
C THR A 58 -2.36 15.08 1.19
N LEU A 59 -2.89 16.15 1.77
CA LEU A 59 -4.30 16.53 1.61
C LEU A 59 -4.54 17.01 0.17
N MET A 60 -3.71 17.93 -0.33
CA MET A 60 -3.75 18.37 -1.73
C MET A 60 -3.64 17.19 -2.70
N LEU A 61 -2.70 16.26 -2.47
CA LEU A 61 -2.53 15.09 -3.32
C LEU A 61 -3.74 14.15 -3.26
N GLY A 62 -4.33 13.95 -2.08
CA GLY A 62 -5.57 13.18 -1.94
C GLY A 62 -6.74 13.81 -2.69
N VAL A 63 -6.88 15.14 -2.61
CA VAL A 63 -7.95 15.87 -3.30
C VAL A 63 -7.75 15.85 -4.82
N THR A 64 -6.53 16.03 -5.33
CA THR A 64 -6.27 15.94 -6.78
C THR A 64 -6.52 14.53 -7.30
N LEU A 65 -6.13 13.50 -6.55
CA LEU A 65 -6.39 12.11 -6.93
C LEU A 65 -7.91 11.83 -7.01
N LEU A 66 -8.67 12.26 -6.00
CA LEU A 66 -10.14 12.14 -6.01
C LEU A 66 -10.77 12.90 -7.18
N ALA A 67 -10.30 14.12 -7.46
CA ALA A 67 -10.80 14.92 -8.58
C ALA A 67 -10.54 14.23 -9.93
N VAL A 68 -9.36 13.64 -10.12
CA VAL A 68 -9.03 12.86 -11.33
C VAL A 68 -9.92 11.62 -11.44
N LEU A 69 -10.10 10.86 -10.35
CA LEU A 69 -10.99 9.69 -10.33
C LEU A 69 -12.42 10.08 -10.71
N PHE A 70 -12.98 11.13 -10.09
CA PHE A 70 -14.32 11.61 -10.41
C PHE A 70 -14.43 12.14 -11.85
N GLY A 71 -13.42 12.88 -12.34
CA GLY A 71 -13.39 13.37 -13.71
C GLY A 71 -13.44 12.24 -14.74
N VAL A 72 -12.66 11.17 -14.53
CA VAL A 72 -12.67 9.99 -15.40
C VAL A 72 -14.01 9.26 -15.33
N PHE A 73 -14.59 9.12 -14.14
CA PHE A 73 -15.92 8.53 -13.95
C PHE A 73 -17.03 9.27 -14.71
N CYS A 74 -16.97 10.61 -14.77
CA CYS A 74 -17.94 11.43 -15.50
C CYS A 74 -17.82 11.27 -17.03
N MET A 75 -16.63 11.05 -17.58
CA MET A 75 -16.44 10.89 -19.03
C MET A 75 -16.71 9.47 -19.52
N ALA A 76 -16.25 8.47 -18.77
CA ALA A 76 -16.41 7.08 -19.13
C ALA A 76 -16.48 6.22 -17.85
N PRO A 77 -17.68 5.85 -17.38
CA PRO A 77 -17.83 5.12 -16.11
C PRO A 77 -17.07 3.79 -16.12
N GLY A 78 -16.97 3.12 -17.28
CA GLY A 78 -16.18 1.90 -17.43
C GLY A 78 -14.69 2.10 -17.18
N ALA A 79 -14.11 3.20 -17.67
CA ALA A 79 -12.70 3.53 -17.43
C ALA A 79 -12.46 3.92 -15.96
N GLY A 80 -13.41 4.63 -15.34
CA GLY A 80 -13.34 5.02 -13.93
C GLY A 80 -13.24 3.82 -12.98
N VAL A 81 -14.03 2.77 -13.22
CA VAL A 81 -13.99 1.53 -12.40
C VAL A 81 -12.64 0.83 -12.53
N VAL A 82 -12.12 0.67 -13.75
CA VAL A 82 -10.80 0.04 -13.98
C VAL A 82 -9.70 0.83 -13.27
N LEU A 83 -9.75 2.16 -13.38
CA LEU A 83 -8.77 3.05 -12.75
C LEU A 83 -8.87 3.01 -11.22
N ALA A 84 -10.08 2.94 -10.66
CA ALA A 84 -10.29 2.80 -9.22
C ALA A 84 -9.72 1.46 -8.70
N VAL A 85 -10.00 0.34 -9.36
CA VAL A 85 -9.46 -0.98 -8.98
C VAL A 85 -7.93 -1.00 -9.01
N LEU A 86 -7.31 -0.27 -9.95
CA LEU A 86 -5.86 -0.15 -10.05
C LEU A 86 -5.25 0.77 -8.98
N VAL A 87 -5.89 1.91 -8.68
CA VAL A 87 -5.34 2.95 -7.79
C VAL A 87 -5.60 2.65 -6.31
N VAL A 88 -6.70 1.98 -5.97
CA VAL A 88 -7.11 1.73 -4.58
C VAL A 88 -6.09 0.89 -3.80
N PRO A 89 -5.60 -0.27 -4.28
CA PRO A 89 -4.62 -1.08 -3.55
C PRO A 89 -3.31 -0.37 -3.20
N PRO A 90 -2.61 0.32 -4.13
CA PRO A 90 -1.37 1.03 -3.80
C PRO A 90 -1.63 2.26 -2.94
N PHE A 91 -2.78 2.92 -3.09
CA PHE A 91 -3.17 4.01 -2.20
C PHE A 91 -3.36 3.51 -0.76
N LEU A 92 -4.10 2.40 -0.58
CA LEU A 92 -4.26 1.74 0.71
C LEU A 92 -2.92 1.30 1.31
N ALA A 93 -2.07 0.63 0.53
CA ALA A 93 -0.75 0.22 0.99
C ALA A 93 0.06 1.44 1.47
N THR A 94 0.03 2.54 0.73
CA THR A 94 0.75 3.75 1.11
C THR A 94 0.16 4.40 2.37
N CYS A 95 -1.17 4.43 2.51
CA CYS A 95 -1.84 4.88 3.73
C CYS A 95 -1.47 4.02 4.95
N ILE A 96 -1.39 2.70 4.78
CA ILE A 96 -0.99 1.77 5.85
C ILE A 96 0.48 2.02 6.23
N PHE A 97 1.39 2.05 5.27
CA PHE A 97 2.82 2.30 5.53
C PHE A 97 3.07 3.65 6.20
N THR A 98 2.38 4.70 5.77
CA THR A 98 2.53 6.04 6.35
C THR A 98 1.99 6.11 7.78
N LYS A 99 0.82 5.50 8.06
CA LYS A 99 0.30 5.37 9.42
C LYS A 99 1.25 4.58 10.32
N HIS A 100 1.74 3.45 9.82
CA HIS A 100 2.59 2.53 10.57
C HIS A 100 3.96 3.14 10.88
N ARG A 101 4.51 3.97 9.98
CA ARG A 101 5.79 4.63 10.21
C ARG A 101 5.66 5.87 11.12
N LYS A 102 4.48 6.52 11.12
CA LYS A 102 4.15 7.56 12.10
C LYS A 102 4.04 7.02 13.53
N ALA A 103 3.53 5.79 13.70
CA ALA A 103 3.49 5.12 15.00
C ALA A 103 4.90 4.90 15.61
N ARG A 104 5.94 4.77 14.76
CA ARG A 104 7.33 4.53 15.20
C ARG A 104 8.12 5.81 15.55
N GLY A 105 7.48 6.99 15.58
CA GLY A 105 8.14 8.25 15.98
C GLY A 105 9.30 8.71 15.10
N GLN A 106 9.56 8.06 13.96
CA GLN A 106 10.67 8.45 13.08
C GLN A 106 10.25 9.58 12.13
N PRO A 107 10.84 10.79 12.23
CA PRO A 107 10.57 11.86 11.29
C PRO A 107 11.11 11.47 9.91
N MET A 108 10.21 11.36 8.93
CA MET A 108 10.59 11.07 7.56
C MET A 108 10.80 12.36 6.78
N SER A 109 11.94 12.45 6.08
CA SER A 109 12.16 13.53 5.12
C SER A 109 11.09 13.49 4.02
N ALA A 110 10.60 14.66 3.63
CA ALA A 110 9.54 14.80 2.61
C ALA A 110 9.95 14.19 1.26
N VAL A 111 11.25 14.19 0.95
CA VAL A 111 11.82 13.62 -0.28
C VAL A 111 11.72 12.09 -0.29
N ALA A 112 11.91 11.43 0.85
CA ALA A 112 11.72 9.98 0.95
C ALA A 112 10.24 9.57 0.79
N LYS A 113 9.30 10.43 1.22
CA LYS A 113 7.86 10.21 1.01
C LYS A 113 7.47 10.31 -0.46
N LEU A 114 7.97 11.32 -1.18
CA LEU A 114 7.73 11.48 -2.61
C LEU A 114 8.37 10.37 -3.44
N GLY A 115 9.58 9.94 -3.08
CA GLY A 115 10.28 8.85 -3.77
C GLY A 115 9.53 7.52 -3.66
N VAL A 116 9.06 7.15 -2.47
CA VAL A 116 8.30 5.92 -2.28
C VAL A 116 6.97 5.99 -3.03
N PHE A 117 6.23 7.09 -2.92
CA PHE A 117 4.94 7.26 -3.61
C PHE A 117 5.09 7.20 -5.14
N GLY A 118 6.09 7.90 -5.68
CA GLY A 118 6.39 7.87 -7.12
C GLY A 118 6.80 6.48 -7.60
N SER A 119 7.60 5.75 -6.81
CA SER A 119 8.05 4.41 -7.17
C SER A 119 6.90 3.40 -7.19
N THR A 120 6.02 3.37 -6.18
CA THR A 120 4.88 2.45 -6.15
C THR A 120 3.84 2.82 -7.21
N PHE A 121 3.60 4.11 -7.43
CA PHE A 121 2.66 4.55 -8.47
C PHE A 121 3.18 4.21 -9.87
N GLY A 122 4.48 4.43 -10.12
CA GLY A 122 5.12 4.07 -11.38
C GLY A 122 5.07 2.56 -11.65
N ILE A 123 5.39 1.73 -10.65
CA ILE A 123 5.32 0.26 -10.81
C ILE A 123 3.89 -0.18 -11.13
N VAL A 124 2.88 0.35 -10.43
CA VAL A 124 1.48 -0.02 -10.69
C VAL A 124 1.03 0.40 -12.08
N ILE A 125 1.43 1.59 -12.54
CA ILE A 125 1.15 2.04 -13.91
C ILE A 125 1.79 1.09 -14.92
N VAL A 126 3.07 0.75 -14.75
CA VAL A 126 3.78 -0.15 -15.67
C VAL A 126 3.11 -1.53 -15.72
N ILE A 127 2.74 -2.09 -14.56
CA ILE A 127 2.04 -3.37 -14.50
C ILE A 127 0.67 -3.28 -15.18
N ALA A 128 -0.10 -2.22 -14.93
CA ALA A 128 -1.41 -2.02 -15.54
C ALA A 128 -1.30 -1.92 -17.07
N PHE A 129 -0.37 -1.13 -17.59
CA PHE A 129 -0.13 -1.00 -19.03
C PHE A 129 0.37 -2.31 -19.65
N CYS A 130 1.25 -3.05 -18.96
CA CYS A 130 1.67 -4.37 -19.41
C CYS A 130 0.48 -5.33 -19.51
N LEU A 131 -0.37 -5.40 -18.49
CA LEU A 131 -1.53 -6.30 -18.49
C LEU A 131 -2.53 -5.95 -19.58
N VAL A 132 -2.88 -4.67 -19.72
CA VAL A 132 -3.78 -4.20 -20.78
C VAL A 132 -3.17 -4.48 -22.16
N GLY A 133 -1.87 -4.22 -22.33
CA GLY A 133 -1.15 -4.50 -23.58
C GLY A 133 -1.17 -5.98 -23.93
N VAL A 134 -0.89 -6.86 -22.97
CA VAL A 134 -0.90 -8.32 -23.18
C VAL A 134 -2.29 -8.81 -23.58
N VAL A 135 -3.35 -8.34 -22.91
CA VAL A 135 -4.73 -8.72 -23.24
C VAL A 135 -5.12 -8.23 -24.63
N ALA A 136 -4.75 -6.99 -24.99
CA ALA A 136 -5.04 -6.44 -26.31
C ALA A 136 -4.33 -7.22 -27.42
N VAL A 137 -3.04 -7.55 -27.24
CA VAL A 137 -2.26 -8.34 -28.19
C VAL A 137 -2.87 -9.74 -28.36
N ALA A 138 -3.24 -10.40 -27.26
CA ALA A 138 -3.89 -11.72 -27.31
C ALA A 138 -5.22 -11.68 -28.06
N ALA A 139 -6.04 -10.64 -27.85
CA ALA A 139 -7.30 -10.47 -28.56
C ALA A 139 -7.08 -10.28 -30.07
N VAL A 140 -6.16 -9.40 -30.47
CA VAL A 140 -5.83 -9.17 -31.89
C VAL A 140 -5.32 -10.44 -32.55
N ALA A 141 -4.46 -11.20 -31.88
CA ALA A 141 -3.97 -12.48 -32.38
C ALA A 141 -5.11 -13.49 -32.58
N ALA A 142 -6.03 -13.60 -31.61
CA ALA A 142 -7.18 -14.49 -31.72
C ALA A 142 -8.10 -14.11 -32.91
N PHE A 143 -8.41 -12.83 -33.07
CA PHE A 143 -9.19 -12.35 -34.22
C PHE A 143 -8.49 -12.62 -35.55
N PHE A 144 -7.17 -12.40 -35.61
CA PHE A 144 -6.39 -12.67 -36.81
C PHE A 144 -6.44 -14.15 -37.21
N VAL A 145 -6.29 -15.07 -36.24
CA VAL A 145 -6.39 -16.52 -36.48
C VAL A 145 -7.78 -16.89 -37.00
N ILE A 146 -8.85 -16.32 -36.46
CA ILE A 146 -10.23 -16.57 -36.91
C ILE A 146 -10.43 -16.09 -38.35
N CYS A 147 -9.95 -14.90 -38.69
CA CYS A 147 -10.07 -14.33 -40.04
C CYS A 147 -9.32 -15.17 -41.08
N VAL A 148 -8.09 -15.60 -40.77
CA VAL A 148 -7.29 -16.42 -41.69
C VAL A 148 -7.92 -17.80 -41.88
N ALA A 149 -8.42 -18.42 -40.80
CA ALA A 149 -9.10 -19.71 -40.89
C ALA A 149 -10.38 -19.65 -41.75
N GLY A 150 -11.13 -18.55 -41.69
CA GLY A 150 -12.34 -18.35 -42.49
C GLY A 150 -12.09 -18.08 -43.98
N ALA A 151 -10.95 -17.49 -44.36
CA ALA A 151 -10.63 -17.18 -45.76
C ALA A 151 -10.13 -18.39 -46.58
N GLY A 152 -9.84 -19.51 -45.92
CA GLY A 152 -9.36 -20.75 -46.55
C GLY A 152 -10.47 -21.75 -46.91
N GLN A 153 -11.74 -21.41 -46.67
CA GLN A 153 -12.92 -22.21 -47.04
C GLN A 153 -13.60 -21.60 -48.26
#